data_AF-A0AAD0U210-F1
#
_entry.id   AF-A0AAD0U210-F1
#
_cell.length_a   1.000
_cell.length_b   1.000
_cell.length_c   1.000
_cell.angle_alpha   90.00
_cell.angle_beta   90.00
_cell.angle_gamma   90.00
#
_symmetry.space_group_name_H-M   'P 1'
#
loop_
_entity.id
_entity.type
_entity.pdbx_description
1 polymer ?
#
loop_
_entity_poly.entity_id
_entity_poly.type
_entity_poly.pdbx_seq_one_letter_code
_entity_poly.pdbx_strand_id
1 'polypeptide(L)'
;MKKTILLIFSIVFIGYYLTAKASQYAFNKHIEVKTYSDLYYKLETAEVSINEIIIGASEFSLTMCADKVYQEAKGSSTEGCNDQFLSAKNKCAKYLIKTSKQYYKSKEKVSLLTERFINCVS
;
A
#
# COMPACT_ATOMS: atom_id res chain seq x y z
N MET A 1 -11.94 22.51 -16.35
CA MET A 1 -11.36 21.19 -16.71
C MET A 1 -10.63 20.49 -15.56
N LYS A 2 -9.94 21.20 -14.63
CA LYS A 2 -9.26 20.55 -13.48
C LYS A 2 -10.18 19.87 -12.45
N LYS A 3 -11.41 20.36 -12.25
CA LYS A 3 -12.35 19.79 -11.26
C LYS A 3 -13.01 18.49 -11.71
N THR A 4 -13.17 18.28 -13.02
CA THR A 4 -13.84 17.09 -13.58
C THR A 4 -12.95 15.85 -13.48
N ILE A 5 -11.62 16.00 -13.60
CA ILE A 5 -10.65 14.90 -13.48
C ILE A 5 -10.59 14.38 -12.03
N LEU A 6 -10.69 15.29 -11.04
CA LEU A 6 -10.67 14.95 -9.62
C LEU A 6 -11.90 14.13 -9.18
N LEU A 7 -13.03 14.36 -9.85
CA LEU A 7 -14.29 13.65 -9.62
C LEU A 7 -14.25 12.21 -10.15
N ILE A 8 -13.56 11.98 -11.27
CA ILE A 8 -13.41 10.66 -11.88
C ILE A 8 -12.54 9.75 -11.01
N PHE A 9 -11.45 10.27 -10.41
CA PHE A 9 -10.64 9.49 -9.46
C PHE A 9 -11.43 9.06 -8.22
N SER A 10 -12.31 9.91 -7.67
CA SER A 10 -13.17 9.54 -6.54
C SER A 10 -14.16 8.43 -6.88
N ILE A 11 -14.79 8.48 -8.07
CA ILE A 11 -15.82 7.50 -8.45
C ILE A 11 -15.20 6.10 -8.69
N VAL A 12 -14.01 6.04 -9.30
CA VAL A 12 -13.31 4.76 -9.52
C VAL A 12 -12.87 4.14 -8.20
N PHE A 13 -12.39 4.94 -7.25
CA PHE A 13 -12.03 4.46 -5.90
C PHE A 13 -13.25 3.96 -5.12
N ILE A 14 -14.38 4.66 -5.18
CA ILE A 14 -15.62 4.26 -4.48
C ILE A 14 -16.20 2.99 -5.10
N GLY A 15 -16.18 2.87 -6.43
CA GLY A 15 -16.66 1.68 -7.15
C GLY A 15 -15.87 0.43 -6.78
N TYR A 16 -14.53 0.52 -6.77
CA TYR A 16 -13.66 -0.58 -6.35
C TYR A 16 -13.86 -0.94 -4.87
N TYR A 17 -14.04 0.08 -4.01
CA TYR A 17 -14.27 -0.13 -2.58
C TYR A 17 -15.62 -0.82 -2.30
N LEU A 18 -16.67 -0.48 -3.04
CA LEU A 18 -18.00 -1.10 -2.90
C LEU A 18 -18.06 -2.52 -3.45
N THR A 19 -17.43 -2.80 -4.60
CA THR A 19 -17.40 -4.15 -5.17
C THR A 19 -16.51 -5.11 -4.37
N ALA A 20 -15.41 -4.61 -3.80
CA ALA A 20 -14.62 -5.36 -2.81
C ALA A 20 -15.48 -5.72 -1.58
N LYS A 21 -16.20 -4.74 -1.01
CA LYS A 21 -17.09 -4.98 0.14
C LYS A 21 -18.23 -5.96 -0.16
N ALA A 22 -18.84 -5.91 -1.34
CA ALA A 22 -19.95 -6.80 -1.69
C ALA A 22 -19.51 -8.27 -1.81
N SER A 23 -18.29 -8.53 -2.27
CA SER A 23 -17.78 -9.90 -2.43
C SER A 23 -17.36 -10.59 -1.13
N GLN A 24 -17.19 -9.84 -0.03
CA GLN A 24 -16.58 -10.33 1.21
C GLN A 24 -17.52 -10.37 2.42
N TYR A 25 -18.80 -9.98 2.28
CA TYR A 25 -19.82 -10.25 3.32
C TYR A 25 -20.07 -11.76 3.53
N ALA A 26 -19.54 -12.61 2.66
CA ALA A 26 -19.42 -14.03 2.89
C ALA A 26 -18.01 -14.36 3.40
N PHE A 27 -17.95 -14.88 4.63
CA PHE A 27 -16.81 -15.51 5.32
C PHE A 27 -15.94 -14.65 6.25
N ASN A 28 -15.96 -15.07 7.51
CA ASN A 28 -14.85 -15.03 8.50
C ASN A 28 -13.59 -15.74 7.94
N LYS A 29 -13.11 -15.36 6.77
CA LYS A 29 -11.81 -15.80 6.26
C LYS A 29 -10.75 -14.91 6.87
N HIS A 30 -9.70 -15.52 7.38
CA HIS A 30 -8.48 -14.84 7.75
C HIS A 30 -8.03 -13.99 6.55
N ILE A 31 -8.12 -12.66 6.66
CA ILE A 31 -7.79 -11.76 5.56
C ILE A 31 -6.27 -11.79 5.41
N GLU A 32 -5.80 -12.40 4.32
CA GLU A 32 -4.39 -12.39 3.94
C GLU A 32 -4.08 -11.06 3.25
N VAL A 33 -3.06 -10.35 3.73
CA VAL A 33 -2.66 -9.06 3.15
C VAL A 33 -1.71 -9.31 1.96
N LYS A 34 -2.15 -8.98 0.74
CA LYS A 34 -1.32 -9.05 -0.48
C LYS A 34 -1.15 -7.69 -1.14
N THR A 35 -2.13 -6.82 -0.97
CA THR A 35 -2.19 -5.48 -1.54
C THR A 35 -2.22 -4.43 -0.45
N TYR A 36 -1.94 -3.17 -0.82
CA TYR A 36 -2.12 -2.04 0.10
C TYR A 36 -3.57 -1.89 0.59
N SER A 37 -4.57 -2.18 -0.25
CA SER A 37 -5.99 -2.10 0.14
C SER A 37 -6.39 -3.16 1.18
N ASP A 38 -5.75 -4.33 1.16
CA ASP A 38 -6.05 -5.40 2.12
C ASP A 38 -5.72 -5.01 3.56
N LEU A 39 -4.76 -4.09 3.77
CA LEU A 39 -4.46 -3.54 5.10
C LEU A 39 -5.68 -2.86 5.71
N TYR A 40 -6.32 -1.96 4.97
CA TYR A 40 -7.48 -1.21 5.47
C TYR A 40 -8.70 -2.08 5.59
N TYR A 41 -8.87 -3.05 4.68
CA TYR A 41 -9.94 -4.01 4.78
C TYR A 41 -9.79 -4.88 6.04
N LYS A 42 -8.59 -5.41 6.30
CA LYS A 42 -8.29 -6.19 7.51
C LYS A 42 -8.50 -5.37 8.78
N LEU A 43 -8.10 -4.11 8.79
CA LEU A 43 -8.27 -3.21 9.94
C LEU A 43 -9.73 -2.98 10.37
N GLU A 44 -10.72 -3.25 9.51
CA GLU A 44 -12.12 -3.17 9.91
C GLU A 44 -12.51 -4.26 10.93
N THR A 45 -11.78 -5.38 10.97
CA THR A 45 -12.16 -6.56 11.78
C THR A 45 -11.03 -7.15 12.62
N ALA A 46 -9.77 -6.90 12.26
CA ALA A 46 -8.59 -7.48 12.89
C ALA A 46 -7.40 -6.52 12.90
N GLU A 47 -6.40 -6.83 13.73
CA GLU A 47 -5.12 -6.13 13.69
C GLU A 47 -4.24 -6.56 12.52
N VAL A 48 -3.39 -5.66 12.06
CA VAL A 48 -2.38 -5.93 11.03
C VAL A 48 -1.00 -6.00 11.66
N SER A 49 -0.18 -6.93 11.19
CA SER A 49 1.21 -7.05 11.62
C SER A 49 2.14 -6.10 10.87
N ILE A 50 3.30 -5.80 11.45
CA ILE A 50 4.33 -5.00 10.77
C ILE A 50 4.80 -5.63 9.45
N ASN A 51 4.83 -6.97 9.37
CA ASN A 51 5.17 -7.69 8.15
C ASN A 51 4.11 -7.50 7.06
N GLU A 52 2.83 -7.53 7.44
CA GLU A 52 1.73 -7.25 6.51
C GLU A 52 1.77 -5.81 6.00
N ILE A 53 2.09 -4.85 6.86
CA ILE A 53 2.31 -3.44 6.46
C ILE A 53 3.42 -3.37 5.40
N ILE A 54 4.54 -4.07 5.60
CA ILE A 54 5.65 -4.12 4.65
C ILE A 54 5.22 -4.78 3.34
N ILE A 55 4.41 -5.84 3.37
CA ILE A 55 3.89 -6.51 2.17
C ILE A 55 3.01 -5.55 1.37
N GLY A 56 1.99 -4.95 1.99
CA GLY A 56 1.09 -4.02 1.30
C GLY A 56 1.82 -2.78 0.77
N ALA A 57 2.77 -2.24 1.54
CA ALA A 57 3.59 -1.10 1.12
C ALA A 57 4.54 -1.47 -0.04
N SER A 58 5.10 -2.68 -0.03
CA SER A 58 5.95 -3.19 -1.11
C SER A 58 5.18 -3.37 -2.41
N GLU A 59 3.97 -3.94 -2.33
CA GLU A 59 3.08 -4.07 -3.49
C GLU A 59 2.77 -2.69 -4.07
N PHE A 60 2.39 -1.72 -3.24
CA PHE A 60 2.14 -0.36 -3.70
C PHE A 60 3.35 0.28 -4.38
N SER A 61 4.54 0.18 -3.78
CA SER A 61 5.77 0.72 -4.38
C SER A 61 6.07 0.09 -5.75
N LEU A 62 5.91 -1.22 -5.89
CA LEU A 62 6.12 -1.92 -7.16
C LEU A 62 5.07 -1.56 -8.21
N THR A 63 3.81 -1.40 -7.81
CA THR A 63 2.74 -0.91 -8.68
C THR A 63 3.05 0.49 -9.18
N MET A 64 3.58 1.38 -8.33
CA MET A 64 4.04 2.71 -8.75
C MET A 64 5.28 2.65 -9.64
N CYS A 65 6.21 1.72 -9.41
CA CYS A 65 7.36 1.50 -10.31
C CYS A 65 6.94 0.99 -11.70
N ALA A 66 5.84 0.25 -11.80
CA ALA A 66 5.31 -0.25 -13.08
C ALA A 66 4.57 0.82 -13.89
N ASP A 67 4.11 1.90 -13.26
CA ASP A 67 3.45 3.02 -13.94
C ASP A 67 4.47 3.91 -14.67
N LYS A 68 4.58 3.70 -15.99
CA LYS A 68 5.50 4.46 -16.85
C LYS A 68 5.26 5.97 -16.80
N VAL A 69 3.99 6.39 -16.87
CA VAL A 69 3.65 7.82 -16.91
C VAL A 69 4.04 8.48 -15.59
N TYR A 70 3.81 7.79 -14.48
CA TYR A 70 4.21 8.26 -13.16
C TYR A 70 5.74 8.34 -13.01
N GLN A 71 6.48 7.32 -13.47
CA GLN A 71 7.95 7.35 -13.41
C GLN A 71 8.55 8.44 -14.30
N GLU A 72 8.04 8.61 -15.52
CA GLU A 72 8.45 9.69 -16.42
C GLU A 72 8.20 11.07 -15.79
N ALA A 73 7.03 11.27 -15.16
CA ALA A 73 6.72 12.52 -14.46
C ALA A 73 7.64 12.80 -13.26
N LYS A 74 8.20 11.75 -12.64
CA LYS A 74 9.20 11.85 -11.56
C LYS A 74 10.65 11.95 -12.07
N GLY A 75 10.89 11.89 -13.38
CA GLY A 75 12.24 11.88 -13.95
C GLY A 75 13.00 10.57 -13.70
N SER A 76 12.28 9.46 -13.52
CA SER A 76 12.83 8.11 -13.33
C SER A 76 12.39 7.17 -14.45
N SER A 77 12.92 5.94 -14.47
CA SER A 77 12.45 4.85 -15.31
C SER A 77 11.82 3.74 -14.47
N THR A 78 11.01 2.89 -15.11
CA THR A 78 10.45 1.71 -14.43
C THR A 78 11.55 0.78 -13.91
N GLU A 79 12.65 0.64 -14.67
CA GLU A 79 13.82 -0.17 -14.29
C GLU A 79 14.55 0.45 -13.09
N GLY A 80 14.87 1.75 -13.16
CA GLY A 80 15.54 2.45 -12.06
C GLY A 80 14.75 2.44 -10.76
N CYS A 81 13.41 2.59 -10.84
CA CYS A 81 12.53 2.46 -9.68
C CYS A 81 12.58 1.05 -9.07
N ASN A 82 12.52 0.01 -9.90
CA ASN A 82 12.61 -1.37 -9.43
C ASN A 82 13.97 -1.68 -8.77
N ASP A 83 15.07 -1.22 -9.37
CA ASP A 83 16.42 -1.40 -8.82
C ASP A 83 16.59 -0.70 -7.46
N GLN A 84 16.09 0.54 -7.36
CA GLN A 84 16.06 1.28 -6.11
C GLN A 84 15.25 0.55 -5.04
N PHE A 85 14.05 0.07 -5.40
CA PHE A 85 13.22 -0.70 -4.49
C PHE A 85 13.94 -1.97 -4.00
N LEU A 86 14.49 -2.78 -4.93
CA LEU A 86 15.15 -4.05 -4.61
C LEU A 86 16.38 -3.85 -3.72
N SER A 87 17.17 -2.81 -3.97
CA SER A 87 18.37 -2.50 -3.18
C SER A 87 18.03 -1.98 -1.77
N ALA A 88 16.94 -1.24 -1.61
CA ALA A 88 16.55 -0.63 -0.34
C ALA A 88 15.66 -1.52 0.54
N LYS A 89 14.82 -2.37 -0.06
CA LYS A 89 13.72 -3.11 0.61
C LYS A 89 14.15 -3.78 1.92
N ASN A 90 15.22 -4.57 1.90
CA ASN A 90 15.64 -5.36 3.05
C ASN A 90 16.13 -4.47 4.21
N LYS A 91 16.85 -3.39 3.90
CA LYS A 91 17.33 -2.42 4.89
C LYS A 91 16.17 -1.67 5.52
N CYS A 92 15.23 -1.19 4.69
CA CYS A 92 14.05 -0.46 5.13
C CYS A 92 13.12 -1.34 5.98
N ALA A 93 12.86 -2.58 5.55
CA ALA A 93 12.05 -3.55 6.29
C ALA A 93 12.66 -3.85 7.67
N LYS A 94 13.96 -4.15 7.71
CA LYS A 94 14.67 -4.44 8.96
C LYS A 94 14.61 -3.26 9.94
N TYR A 95 14.79 -2.04 9.44
CA TYR A 95 14.70 -0.84 10.26
C TYR A 95 13.28 -0.61 10.80
N LEU A 96 12.26 -0.78 9.95
CA LEU A 96 10.87 -0.60 10.34
C LEU A 96 10.45 -1.64 11.39
N ILE A 97 10.78 -2.92 11.19
CA ILE A 97 10.51 -4.00 12.16
C ILE A 97 11.18 -3.71 13.50
N LYS A 98 12.46 -3.30 13.51
CA LYS A 98 13.21 -3.02 14.74
C LYS A 98 12.62 -1.89 15.57
N THR A 99 11.95 -0.93 14.94
CA THR A 99 11.47 0.30 15.58
C THR A 99 9.96 0.33 15.82
N SER A 100 9.27 -0.78 15.57
CA SER A 100 7.82 -0.88 15.55
C SER A 100 7.28 -1.92 16.52
N LYS A 101 6.03 -1.75 16.94
CA LYS A 101 5.24 -2.82 17.56
C LYS A 101 4.95 -3.92 16.53
N GLN A 102 4.67 -5.12 17.01
CA GLN A 102 4.36 -6.25 16.14
C GLN A 102 3.00 -6.11 15.44
N TYR A 103 1.99 -5.55 16.11
CA TYR A 103 0.61 -5.42 15.62
C TYR A 103 0.00 -4.04 15.84
N TYR A 104 -0.93 -3.66 14.95
CA TYR A 104 -1.60 -2.36 14.94
C TYR A 104 -3.09 -2.48 14.59
N LYS A 105 -3.92 -1.66 15.25
CA LYS A 105 -5.37 -1.52 14.98
C LYS A 105 -5.78 -0.12 14.48
N SER A 106 -4.92 0.88 14.64
CA SER A 106 -5.22 2.25 14.19
C SER A 106 -4.86 2.40 12.72
N LYS A 107 -5.84 2.87 11.93
CA LYS A 107 -5.66 3.17 10.50
C LYS A 107 -4.58 4.23 10.32
N GLU A 108 -4.58 5.27 11.14
CA GLU A 108 -3.60 6.37 11.09
C GLU A 108 -2.18 5.86 11.32
N LYS A 109 -1.97 4.98 12.30
CA LYS A 109 -0.65 4.39 12.56
C LYS A 109 -0.18 3.49 11.43
N VAL A 110 -1.10 2.73 10.84
CA VAL A 110 -0.77 1.87 9.69
C VAL A 110 -0.40 2.70 8.47
N SER A 111 -1.17 3.74 8.14
CA SER A 111 -0.84 4.67 7.05
C SER A 111 0.54 5.30 7.23
N LEU A 112 0.85 5.81 8.44
CA LEU A 112 2.16 6.40 8.74
C LEU A 112 3.33 5.41 8.55
N LEU A 113 3.16 4.16 8.94
CA LEU A 113 4.19 3.14 8.80
C LEU A 113 4.36 2.70 7.33
N THR A 114 3.25 2.61 6.58
CA THR A 114 3.30 2.37 5.14
C THR A 114 4.03 3.49 4.41
N GLU A 115 3.67 4.76 4.66
CA GLU A 115 4.34 5.92 4.06
C GLU A 115 5.83 5.94 4.39
N ARG A 116 6.19 5.66 5.65
CA ARG A 116 7.59 5.59 6.07
C ARG A 116 8.38 4.51 5.32
N PHE A 117 7.75 3.36 5.07
CA PHE A 117 8.38 2.31 4.28
C PHE A 117 8.55 2.73 2.82
N ILE A 118 7.48 3.23 2.19
CA ILE A 118 7.46 3.69 0.79
C ILE A 118 8.55 4.73 0.57
N ASN A 119 8.64 5.74 1.44
CA ASN A 119 9.66 6.79 1.35
C ASN A 119 11.09 6.30 1.52
N CYS A 120 11.29 5.14 2.15
CA CYS A 120 12.62 4.55 2.32
C CYS A 120 13.07 3.76 1.08
N VAL A 121 12.13 3.17 0.35
CA VAL A 121 12.39 2.32 -0.83
C VAL A 121 12.23 3.03 -2.17
N SER A 122 11.73 4.27 -2.16
CA SER A 122 11.45 5.09 -3.35
C SER A 122 12.39 6.29 -3.48
#